data_AF-A0A958MH85-F1
#
_entry.id   AF-A0A958MH85-F1
#
_cell.length_a   1.000
_cell.length_b   1.000
_cell.length_c   1.000
_cell.angle_alpha   90.00
_cell.angle_beta   90.00
_cell.angle_gamma   90.00
#
_symmetry.space_group_name_H-M   'P 1'
#
loop_
_entity.id
_entity.type
_entity.pdbx_description
1 polymer ?
#
loop_
_entity_poly.entity_id
_entity_poly.type
_entity_poly.pdbx_seq_one_letter_code
_entity_poly.pdbx_strand_id
1 'polypeptide(L)'
;MSVAIKQDEHNLHQSPHGLTLNKRRLGRTNIMVSPICFGSLRLTPQNGIYKETLYNALKGGIHLIDTSGAYGNGASEILIGEVMREFIFDFPQHKDDIVLCTKIGMVQGATLQELNSRKVAGQHVPGLYEITDRLGYCLTPEFIESQLSLSLRRLQVERVDLVLLQNPEQLLKILGNKDDFKKYLKRAFEHLEVEVVKGRIRHYGISSSGFLKKEIAQDYLDLEEVIQVAESITPNHHFSVVQVPFNLFETESLFRENPNGKTFFDRASEKDLGVLTCRPLTSHHRDKVHHFI
;
A
#
# COMPACT_ATOMS: atom_id res chain seq x y z
N MET A 1 -6.66 -10.24 2.19
CA MET A 1 -7.97 -9.58 2.27
C MET A 1 -7.78 -8.32 3.07
N SER A 2 -8.24 -7.20 2.52
CA SER A 2 -8.20 -5.89 3.16
C SER A 2 -9.61 -5.27 3.10
N VAL A 3 -10.01 -4.44 4.06
CA VAL A 3 -11.38 -3.85 4.11
C VAL A 3 -11.28 -2.33 4.05
N ALA A 4 -12.07 -1.70 3.17
CA ALA A 4 -12.17 -0.25 3.05
C ALA A 4 -13.23 0.30 4.02
N ILE A 5 -12.86 1.28 4.86
CA ILE A 5 -13.73 1.84 5.89
C ILE A 5 -14.06 3.32 5.56
N LYS A 6 -15.36 3.60 5.30
CA LYS A 6 -16.15 4.84 5.53
C LYS A 6 -16.92 5.49 4.33
N GLN A 7 -18.10 5.99 4.71
CA GLN A 7 -19.17 6.87 4.18
C GLN A 7 -19.84 6.65 2.82
N ASP A 8 -21.18 6.64 2.90
CA ASP A 8 -22.17 6.25 1.89
C ASP A 8 -22.33 7.28 0.77
N GLU A 9 -21.85 6.92 -0.41
CA GLU A 9 -22.44 7.34 -1.67
C GLU A 9 -22.78 6.08 -2.47
N HIS A 10 -24.07 5.82 -2.65
CA HIS A 10 -24.57 4.61 -3.30
C HIS A 10 -24.45 4.73 -4.82
N ASN A 11 -23.38 4.17 -5.39
CA ASN A 11 -23.33 3.84 -6.81
C ASN A 11 -23.46 2.32 -6.96
N LEU A 12 -24.61 1.88 -7.48
CA LEU A 12 -24.88 0.48 -7.78
C LEU A 12 -24.07 0.07 -9.00
N HIS A 13 -23.13 -0.85 -8.82
CA HIS A 13 -22.41 -1.49 -9.92
C HIS A 13 -22.90 -2.92 -10.10
N GLN A 14 -23.37 -3.28 -11.29
CA GLN A 14 -23.68 -4.68 -11.60
C GLN A 14 -22.37 -5.41 -11.93
N SER A 15 -22.06 -6.47 -11.19
CA SER A 15 -20.99 -7.39 -11.57
C SER A 15 -21.45 -8.29 -12.73
N PRO A 16 -20.52 -8.94 -13.45
CA PRO A 16 -20.85 -9.95 -14.46
C PRO A 16 -21.77 -11.10 -14.00
N HIS A 17 -21.98 -11.28 -12.69
CA HIS A 17 -22.86 -12.30 -12.11
C HIS A 17 -24.06 -11.73 -11.31
N GLY A 18 -24.35 -10.43 -11.42
CA GLY A 18 -25.51 -9.82 -10.76
C GLY A 18 -25.38 -9.64 -9.24
N LEU A 19 -24.25 -10.03 -8.64
CA LEU A 19 -23.89 -9.64 -7.27
C LEU A 19 -23.47 -8.17 -7.28
N THR A 20 -24.25 -7.31 -6.63
CA THR A 20 -23.93 -5.88 -6.49
C THR A 20 -23.21 -5.65 -5.17
N LEU A 21 -21.89 -5.44 -5.22
CA LEU A 21 -21.16 -4.83 -4.13
C LEU A 21 -21.30 -3.31 -4.25
N ASN A 22 -21.91 -2.69 -3.24
CA ASN A 22 -21.98 -1.23 -3.17
C ASN A 22 -20.55 -0.68 -3.06
N LYS A 23 -20.10 0.03 -4.10
CA LYS A 23 -18.81 0.71 -4.09
C LYS A 23 -18.83 1.80 -3.01
N ARG A 24 -17.66 2.11 -2.46
CA ARG A 24 -17.43 3.18 -1.48
C ARG A 24 -16.37 4.13 -2.01
N ARG A 25 -16.53 5.41 -1.70
CA ARG A 25 -15.50 6.42 -2.01
C ARG A 25 -14.31 6.22 -1.09
N LEU A 26 -13.10 6.12 -1.63
CA LEU A 26 -11.87 5.96 -0.86
C LEU A 26 -11.35 7.34 -0.40
N GLY A 27 -12.02 7.94 0.58
CA GLY A 27 -11.71 9.29 1.07
C GLY A 27 -11.62 10.32 -0.06
N ARG A 28 -10.69 11.27 0.05
CA ARG A 28 -10.49 12.37 -0.90
C ARG A 28 -9.87 11.97 -2.24
N THR A 29 -9.62 10.68 -2.47
CA THR A 29 -9.15 10.20 -3.77
C THR A 29 -10.22 10.30 -4.87
N ASN A 30 -11.50 10.37 -4.48
CA ASN A 30 -12.66 10.23 -5.38
C ASN A 30 -12.67 8.92 -6.18
N ILE A 31 -11.86 7.93 -5.79
CA ILE A 31 -11.86 6.59 -6.38
C ILE A 31 -12.95 5.77 -5.69
N MET A 32 -13.85 5.19 -6.48
CA MET A 32 -14.83 4.23 -5.98
C MET A 32 -14.17 2.85 -5.91
N VAL A 33 -14.27 2.18 -4.76
CA VAL A 33 -13.68 0.86 -4.51
C VAL A 33 -14.69 -0.10 -3.89
N SER A 34 -14.49 -1.40 -4.05
CA SER A 34 -15.29 -2.41 -3.35
C SER A 34 -14.99 -2.34 -1.85
N PRO A 35 -15.97 -2.63 -0.98
CA PRO A 35 -15.76 -2.59 0.47
C PRO A 35 -14.71 -3.62 0.92
N ILE A 36 -14.49 -4.65 0.12
CA ILE A 36 -13.47 -5.68 0.31
C ILE A 36 -12.43 -5.53 -0.82
N CYS A 37 -11.18 -5.69 -0.46
CA CYS A 37 -10.02 -5.68 -1.35
C CYS A 37 -9.38 -7.08 -1.42
N PHE A 38 -8.96 -7.45 -2.62
CA PHE A 38 -8.16 -8.64 -2.87
C PHE A 38 -6.70 -8.39 -2.50
N GLY A 39 -6.25 -8.93 -1.36
CA GLY A 39 -4.85 -8.84 -0.95
C GLY A 39 -4.03 -10.01 -1.49
N SER A 40 -2.90 -9.71 -2.13
CA SER A 40 -2.21 -10.67 -3.01
C SER A 40 -0.88 -11.23 -2.48
N LEU A 41 -0.54 -11.00 -1.20
CA LEU A 41 0.74 -11.40 -0.58
C LEU A 41 1.23 -12.82 -0.92
N ARG A 42 0.30 -13.79 -1.03
CA ARG A 42 0.61 -15.21 -1.27
C ARG A 42 0.47 -15.65 -2.72
N LEU A 43 0.08 -14.75 -3.64
CA LEU A 43 -0.11 -15.11 -5.04
C LEU A 43 1.23 -15.40 -5.70
N THR A 44 1.32 -16.56 -6.33
CA THR A 44 2.43 -16.99 -7.16
C THR A 44 1.90 -17.63 -8.45
N PRO A 45 2.51 -17.36 -9.63
CA PRO A 45 2.04 -17.93 -10.90
C PRO A 45 2.06 -19.46 -10.95
N GLN A 46 2.90 -20.10 -10.13
CA GLN A 46 3.07 -21.55 -10.10
C GLN A 46 1.84 -22.29 -9.54
N ASN A 47 0.97 -21.61 -8.81
CA ASN A 47 -0.24 -22.21 -8.26
C ASN A 47 -1.47 -21.74 -9.06
N GLY A 48 -1.98 -22.64 -9.91
CA GLY A 48 -3.12 -22.35 -10.80
C GLY A 48 -4.39 -21.91 -10.06
N ILE A 49 -4.57 -22.31 -8.79
CA ILE A 49 -5.72 -21.90 -7.97
C ILE A 49 -5.75 -20.38 -7.78
N TYR A 50 -4.59 -19.74 -7.67
CA TYR A 50 -4.51 -18.30 -7.43
C TYR A 50 -5.01 -17.47 -8.61
N LYS A 51 -4.76 -17.94 -9.84
CA LYS A 51 -5.28 -17.32 -11.06
C LYS A 51 -6.80 -17.31 -11.05
N GLU A 52 -7.38 -18.49 -10.85
CA GLU A 52 -8.82 -18.70 -10.84
C GLU A 52 -9.49 -17.95 -9.67
N THR A 53 -8.84 -17.90 -8.51
CA THR A 53 -9.32 -17.16 -7.33
C THR A 53 -9.39 -15.66 -7.60
N LEU A 54 -8.36 -15.06 -8.18
CA LEU A 54 -8.36 -13.63 -8.50
C LEU A 54 -9.39 -13.31 -9.61
N TYR A 55 -9.45 -14.16 -10.65
CA TYR A 55 -10.41 -14.00 -11.73
C TYR A 55 -11.87 -14.05 -11.20
N ASN A 56 -12.18 -15.02 -10.35
CA ASN A 56 -13.49 -15.14 -9.72
C ASN A 56 -13.80 -13.98 -8.76
N ALA A 57 -12.79 -13.44 -8.06
CA ALA A 57 -12.97 -12.25 -7.23
C ALA A 57 -13.34 -11.01 -8.06
N LEU A 58 -12.65 -10.76 -9.17
CA LEU A 58 -12.97 -9.70 -10.12
C LEU A 58 -14.39 -9.87 -10.68
N LYS A 59 -14.72 -11.08 -11.11
CA LYS A 59 -16.06 -11.44 -11.60
C LYS A 59 -17.15 -11.25 -10.54
N GLY A 60 -16.82 -11.46 -9.28
CA GLY A 60 -17.68 -11.21 -8.11
C GLY A 60 -17.79 -9.73 -7.70
N GLY A 61 -17.14 -8.81 -8.43
CA GLY A 61 -17.21 -7.37 -8.16
C GLY A 61 -16.19 -6.85 -7.15
N ILE A 62 -15.18 -7.65 -6.77
CA ILE A 62 -14.03 -7.15 -5.99
C ILE A 62 -13.06 -6.50 -6.97
N HIS A 63 -12.96 -5.17 -6.95
CA HIS A 63 -12.21 -4.44 -7.96
C HIS A 63 -11.01 -3.65 -7.40
N LEU A 64 -10.79 -3.65 -6.08
CA LEU A 64 -9.55 -3.15 -5.49
C LEU A 64 -8.57 -4.31 -5.24
N ILE A 65 -7.40 -4.27 -5.88
CA ILE A 65 -6.32 -5.25 -5.72
C ILE A 65 -5.14 -4.60 -4.99
N ASP A 66 -4.72 -5.21 -3.88
CA ASP A 66 -3.58 -4.77 -3.06
C ASP A 66 -2.42 -5.74 -3.21
N THR A 67 -1.30 -5.24 -3.74
CA THR A 67 -0.07 -5.98 -4.02
C THR A 67 1.16 -5.22 -3.51
N SER A 68 2.36 -5.69 -3.85
CA SER A 68 3.65 -5.04 -3.61
C SER A 68 4.71 -5.70 -4.50
N GLY A 69 5.68 -4.91 -4.96
CA GLY A 69 6.84 -5.45 -5.69
C GLY A 69 7.67 -6.43 -4.86
N ALA A 70 7.56 -6.37 -3.53
CA ALA A 70 8.21 -7.31 -2.62
C ALA A 70 7.51 -8.70 -2.60
N TYR A 71 6.22 -8.79 -2.94
CA TYR A 71 5.45 -10.04 -2.81
C TYR A 71 5.91 -11.10 -3.81
N GLY A 72 6.50 -12.17 -3.29
CA GLY A 72 7.09 -13.24 -4.09
C GLY A 72 8.16 -12.74 -5.06
N ASN A 73 8.92 -11.69 -4.70
CA ASN A 73 9.90 -11.05 -5.59
C ASN A 73 9.27 -10.58 -6.93
N GLY A 74 8.06 -10.02 -6.84
CA GLY A 74 7.27 -9.54 -7.99
C GLY A 74 6.35 -10.59 -8.63
N ALA A 75 6.41 -11.85 -8.19
CA ALA A 75 5.56 -12.93 -8.72
C ALA A 75 4.06 -12.61 -8.60
N SER A 76 3.64 -11.96 -7.52
CA SER A 76 2.24 -11.55 -7.35
C SER A 76 1.80 -10.55 -8.40
N GLU A 77 2.64 -9.57 -8.74
CA GLU A 77 2.31 -8.54 -9.75
C GLU A 77 2.22 -9.13 -11.15
N ILE A 78 3.08 -10.11 -11.46
CA ILE A 78 3.04 -10.84 -12.74
C ILE A 78 1.70 -11.58 -12.89
N LEU A 79 1.29 -12.35 -11.88
CA LEU A 79 0.01 -13.07 -11.92
C LEU A 79 -1.17 -12.11 -12.05
N ILE A 80 -1.15 -10.99 -11.32
CA ILE A 80 -2.21 -9.97 -11.43
C ILE A 80 -2.30 -9.43 -12.85
N GLY A 81 -1.17 -9.08 -13.47
CA GLY A 81 -1.15 -8.59 -14.85
C GLY A 81 -1.70 -9.60 -15.85
N GLU A 82 -1.36 -10.89 -15.69
CA GLU A 82 -1.92 -11.98 -16.51
C GLU A 82 -3.45 -12.10 -16.36
N VAL A 83 -3.94 -12.17 -15.11
CA VAL A 83 -5.38 -12.29 -14.83
C VAL A 83 -6.16 -11.07 -15.29
N MET A 84 -5.62 -9.87 -15.09
CA MET A 84 -6.27 -8.63 -15.54
C MET A 84 -6.39 -8.59 -17.05
N ARG A 85 -5.36 -9.01 -17.79
CA ARG A 85 -5.40 -9.04 -19.25
C ARG A 85 -6.52 -9.94 -19.76
N GLU A 86 -6.65 -11.14 -19.17
CA GLU A 86 -7.71 -12.08 -19.50
C GLU A 86 -9.09 -11.55 -19.08
N PHE A 87 -9.23 -11.02 -17.87
CA PHE A 87 -10.48 -10.47 -17.38
C PHE A 87 -10.96 -9.28 -18.22
N ILE A 88 -10.08 -8.35 -18.58
CA ILE A 88 -10.42 -7.19 -19.42
C ILE A 88 -10.77 -7.62 -20.85
N PHE A 89 -10.16 -8.69 -21.35
CA PHE A 89 -10.53 -9.27 -22.65
C PHE A 89 -11.97 -9.81 -22.62
N ASP A 90 -12.34 -10.54 -21.56
CA ASP A 90 -13.69 -11.09 -21.40
C ASP A 90 -14.74 -10.02 -21.04
N PHE A 91 -14.31 -8.97 -20.34
CA PHE A 91 -15.17 -7.95 -19.71
C PHE A 91 -14.64 -6.52 -19.93
N PRO A 92 -14.53 -6.03 -21.18
CA PRO A 92 -13.87 -4.76 -21.51
C PRO A 92 -14.52 -3.53 -20.85
N GLN A 93 -15.84 -3.57 -20.62
CA GLN A 93 -16.57 -2.49 -19.93
C GLN A 93 -16.14 -2.30 -18.47
N HIS A 94 -15.46 -3.28 -17.87
CA HIS A 94 -14.99 -3.24 -16.48
C HIS A 94 -13.53 -2.80 -16.34
N LYS A 95 -12.85 -2.43 -17.45
CA LYS A 95 -11.44 -2.02 -17.42
C LYS A 95 -11.19 -0.89 -16.42
N ASP A 96 -12.02 0.14 -16.44
CA ASP A 96 -11.86 1.34 -15.59
C ASP A 96 -12.40 1.14 -14.17
N ASP A 97 -13.00 -0.03 -13.88
CA ASP A 97 -13.41 -0.38 -12.52
C ASP A 97 -12.25 -0.86 -11.67
N ILE A 98 -11.21 -1.46 -12.27
CA ILE A 98 -10.13 -2.10 -11.53
C ILE A 98 -9.21 -1.03 -10.95
N VAL A 99 -9.05 -1.07 -9.63
CA VAL A 99 -8.20 -0.18 -8.85
C VAL A 99 -6.99 -0.95 -8.36
N LEU A 100 -5.80 -0.46 -8.71
CA LEU A 100 -4.52 -1.09 -8.36
C LEU A 100 -3.78 -0.34 -7.26
N CYS A 101 -3.40 -1.07 -6.22
CA CYS A 101 -2.55 -0.57 -5.14
C CYS A 101 -1.28 -1.41 -5.05
N THR A 102 -0.12 -0.81 -5.31
CA THR A 102 1.19 -1.44 -5.06
C THR A 102 1.95 -0.71 -3.95
N LYS A 103 3.06 -1.29 -3.50
CA LYS A 103 3.87 -0.75 -2.41
C LYS A 103 5.35 -0.77 -2.73
N ILE A 104 6.06 0.22 -2.20
CA ILE A 104 7.49 0.46 -2.43
C ILE A 104 8.18 0.74 -1.09
N GLY A 105 9.49 0.50 -1.02
CA GLY A 105 10.34 0.87 0.11
C GLY A 105 11.18 -0.31 0.61
N MET A 106 10.55 -1.47 0.74
CA MET A 106 11.23 -2.71 1.11
C MET A 106 12.15 -3.19 -0.03
N VAL A 107 13.37 -3.57 0.32
CA VAL A 107 14.39 -4.09 -0.60
C VAL A 107 14.69 -5.54 -0.22
N GLN A 108 14.37 -6.49 -1.08
CA GLN A 108 14.58 -7.91 -0.80
C GLN A 108 14.81 -8.71 -2.09
N GLY A 109 15.17 -9.98 -1.95
CA GLY A 109 15.28 -10.91 -3.08
C GLY A 109 16.26 -10.42 -4.15
N ALA A 110 15.83 -10.49 -5.42
CA ALA A 110 16.68 -10.14 -6.56
C ALA A 110 17.10 -8.67 -6.52
N THR A 111 16.24 -7.76 -6.06
CA THR A 111 16.57 -6.34 -5.95
C THR A 111 17.69 -6.09 -4.95
N LEU A 112 17.66 -6.77 -3.79
CA LEU A 112 18.74 -6.63 -2.80
C LEU A 112 20.06 -7.21 -3.32
N GLN A 113 20.00 -8.37 -3.99
CA GLN A 113 21.19 -8.98 -4.61
C GLN A 113 21.81 -8.07 -5.67
N GLU A 114 21.00 -7.45 -6.51
CA GLU A 114 21.46 -6.51 -7.53
C GLU A 114 22.14 -5.29 -6.89
N LEU A 115 21.49 -4.66 -5.91
CA LEU A 115 22.05 -3.47 -5.25
C LEU A 115 23.33 -3.79 -4.47
N ASN A 116 23.40 -4.96 -3.83
CA ASN A 116 24.63 -5.41 -3.17
C ASN A 116 25.75 -5.71 -4.17
N SER A 117 25.44 -6.28 -5.33
CA SER A 117 26.43 -6.51 -6.40
C SER A 117 27.01 -5.18 -6.90
N ARG A 118 26.18 -4.13 -7.02
CA ARG A 118 26.63 -2.77 -7.35
C ARG A 118 27.57 -2.21 -6.28
N LYS A 119 27.26 -2.40 -4.99
CA LYS A 119 28.14 -2.00 -3.87
C LYS A 119 29.50 -2.71 -3.95
N VAL A 120 29.52 -4.02 -4.20
CA VAL A 120 30.77 -4.80 -4.36
C VAL A 120 31.59 -4.30 -5.55
N ALA A 121 30.92 -3.87 -6.63
CA ALA A 121 31.56 -3.26 -7.79
C ALA A 121 32.01 -1.79 -7.57
N GLY A 122 31.97 -1.29 -6.34
CA GLY A 122 32.40 0.07 -5.99
C GLY A 122 31.39 1.17 -6.38
N GLN A 123 30.18 0.81 -6.80
CA GLN A 123 29.14 1.79 -7.12
C GLN A 123 28.44 2.28 -5.85
N HIS A 124 28.19 3.58 -5.79
CA HIS A 124 27.43 4.17 -4.71
C HIS A 124 25.93 3.84 -4.85
N VAL A 125 25.34 3.25 -3.82
CA VAL A 125 23.89 3.03 -3.72
C VAL A 125 23.36 3.89 -2.57
N PRO A 126 23.06 5.18 -2.82
CA PRO A 126 22.64 6.11 -1.78
C PRO A 126 21.33 5.64 -1.14
N GLY A 127 21.21 5.83 0.17
CA GLY A 127 19.95 5.63 0.89
C GLY A 127 19.44 4.19 1.02
N LEU A 128 20.25 3.18 0.65
CA LEU A 128 19.97 1.79 0.97
C LEU A 128 20.45 1.47 2.39
N TYR A 129 19.49 1.28 3.29
CA TYR A 129 19.73 0.86 4.67
C TYR A 129 19.49 -0.64 4.82
N GLU A 130 20.41 -1.32 5.50
CA GLU A 130 20.27 -2.74 5.81
C GLU A 130 19.42 -2.92 7.08
N ILE A 131 18.41 -3.79 7.01
CA ILE A 131 17.62 -4.23 8.18
C ILE A 131 18.14 -5.59 8.66
N THR A 132 18.38 -6.50 7.73
CA THR A 132 18.98 -7.84 7.93
C THR A 132 19.80 -8.21 6.69
N ASP A 133 20.49 -9.36 6.72
CA ASP A 133 21.18 -9.95 5.57
C ASP A 133 20.29 -10.16 4.34
N ARG A 134 18.96 -10.26 4.53
CA ARG A 134 17.97 -10.54 3.47
C ARG A 134 17.00 -9.40 3.20
N LEU A 135 17.10 -8.31 3.96
CA LEU A 135 16.13 -7.22 3.94
C LEU A 135 16.81 -5.88 4.10
N GLY A 136 16.52 -4.98 3.18
CA GLY A 136 16.90 -3.57 3.28
C GLY A 136 15.69 -2.65 3.10
N TYR A 137 15.96 -1.36 3.20
CA TYR A 137 14.99 -0.30 3.03
C TYR A 137 15.60 0.85 2.22
N CYS A 138 14.85 1.39 1.27
CA CYS A 138 15.28 2.52 0.47
C CYS A 138 14.09 3.41 0.07
N LEU A 139 14.24 4.72 0.26
CA LEU A 139 13.25 5.74 -0.10
C LEU A 139 13.85 6.84 -0.98
N THR A 140 14.97 6.58 -1.65
CA THR A 140 15.50 7.58 -2.58
C THR A 140 14.55 7.73 -3.78
N PRO A 141 14.45 8.93 -4.36
CA PRO A 141 13.67 9.17 -5.57
C PRO A 141 13.97 8.15 -6.69
N GLU A 142 15.25 7.88 -6.94
CA GLU A 142 15.70 6.96 -8.00
C GLU A 142 15.25 5.51 -7.72
N PHE A 143 15.27 5.10 -6.45
CA PHE A 143 14.76 3.79 -6.07
C PHE A 143 13.25 3.70 -6.26
N ILE A 144 12.50 4.70 -5.82
CA ILE A 144 11.03 4.75 -6.00
C ILE A 144 10.68 4.68 -7.49
N GLU A 145 11.31 5.49 -8.34
CA GLU A 145 11.10 5.47 -9.79
C GLU A 145 11.40 4.10 -10.41
N SER A 146 12.50 3.46 -9.99
CA SER A 146 12.89 2.14 -10.49
C SER A 146 11.88 1.06 -10.09
N GLN A 147 11.44 1.06 -8.83
CA GLN A 147 10.51 0.05 -8.32
C GLN A 147 9.12 0.23 -8.90
N LEU A 148 8.66 1.47 -9.08
CA LEU A 148 7.42 1.76 -9.78
C LEU A 148 7.49 1.26 -11.22
N SER A 149 8.60 1.51 -11.94
CA SER A 149 8.79 1.01 -13.31
C SER A 149 8.72 -0.52 -13.41
N LEU A 150 9.37 -1.21 -12.48
CA LEU A 150 9.29 -2.67 -12.41
C LEU A 150 7.87 -3.16 -12.11
N SER A 151 7.17 -2.49 -11.20
CA SER A 151 5.79 -2.83 -10.83
C SER A 151 4.84 -2.65 -12.01
N LEU A 152 4.89 -1.51 -12.70
CA LEU A 152 4.11 -1.24 -13.91
C LEU A 152 4.37 -2.28 -15.00
N ARG A 153 5.65 -2.66 -15.22
CA ARG A 153 6.01 -3.70 -16.18
C ARG A 153 5.44 -5.07 -15.81
N ARG A 154 5.52 -5.48 -14.54
CA ARG A 154 5.00 -6.78 -14.07
C ARG A 154 3.47 -6.83 -14.12
N LEU A 155 2.81 -5.75 -13.72
CA LEU A 155 1.36 -5.56 -13.80
C LEU A 155 0.87 -5.35 -15.24
N GLN A 156 1.77 -4.99 -16.16
CA GLN A 156 1.50 -4.72 -17.57
C GLN A 156 0.51 -3.56 -17.77
N VAL A 157 0.69 -2.50 -16.99
CA VAL A 157 -0.11 -1.29 -17.03
C VAL A 157 0.80 -0.07 -17.12
N GLU A 158 0.28 1.01 -17.69
CA GLU A 158 1.00 2.29 -17.78
C GLU A 158 0.88 3.10 -16.48
N ARG A 159 -0.13 2.79 -15.67
CA ARG A 159 -0.47 3.50 -14.44
C ARG A 159 -1.06 2.56 -13.39
N VAL A 160 -0.80 2.83 -12.12
CA VAL A 160 -1.55 2.29 -10.97
C VAL A 160 -2.32 3.39 -10.27
N ASP A 161 -3.37 3.07 -9.54
CA ASP A 161 -4.15 4.08 -8.83
C ASP A 161 -3.43 4.56 -7.56
N LEU A 162 -2.89 3.62 -6.78
CA LEU A 162 -2.30 3.87 -5.48
C LEU A 162 -0.87 3.32 -5.39
N VAL A 163 0.04 4.12 -4.82
CA VAL A 163 1.35 3.64 -4.33
C VAL A 163 1.47 3.93 -2.84
N LEU A 164 1.71 2.90 -2.03
CA LEU A 164 1.94 3.07 -0.59
C LEU A 164 3.43 2.87 -0.26
N LEU A 165 4.01 3.75 0.53
CA LEU A 165 5.28 3.46 1.19
C LEU A 165 5.05 2.37 2.23
N GLN A 166 5.73 1.23 2.06
CA GLN A 166 5.56 0.07 2.91
C GLN A 166 6.44 0.18 4.14
N ASN A 167 5.85 0.17 5.34
CA ASN A 167 6.51 0.16 6.63
C ASN A 167 7.67 1.17 6.78
N PRO A 168 7.47 2.49 6.51
CA PRO A 168 8.53 3.49 6.64
C PRO A 168 9.08 3.64 8.06
N GLU A 169 8.38 3.12 9.08
CA GLU A 169 8.90 3.01 10.44
C GLU A 169 10.20 2.21 10.54
N GLN A 170 10.50 1.33 9.56
CA GLN A 170 11.80 0.64 9.52
C GLN A 170 12.95 1.62 9.34
N LEU A 171 12.79 2.64 8.49
CA LEU A 171 13.78 3.69 8.33
C LEU A 171 13.88 4.55 9.60
N LEU A 172 12.74 4.87 10.22
CA LEU A 172 12.72 5.61 11.49
C LEU A 172 13.53 4.88 12.58
N LYS A 173 13.37 3.56 12.73
CA LYS A 173 14.16 2.75 13.68
C LYS A 173 15.65 2.86 13.42
N ILE A 174 16.07 2.78 12.17
CA ILE A 174 17.48 2.79 11.77
C ILE A 174 18.10 4.17 12.00
N LEU A 175 17.38 5.24 11.65
CA LEU A 175 17.86 6.60 11.85
C LEU A 175 17.85 7.01 13.32
N GLY A 176 16.93 6.47 14.14
CA GLY A 176 16.77 6.82 15.55
C GLY A 176 16.34 8.28 15.78
N ASN A 177 16.02 9.02 14.72
CA ASN A 177 15.74 10.44 14.74
C ASN A 177 14.55 10.77 13.82
N LYS A 178 13.51 11.41 14.39
CA LYS A 178 12.29 11.79 13.66
C LYS A 178 12.53 12.88 12.63
N ASP A 179 13.42 13.85 12.88
CA ASP A 179 13.66 14.96 11.96
C ASP A 179 14.38 14.49 10.69
N ASP A 180 15.36 13.62 10.83
CA ASP A 180 16.02 13.00 9.68
C ASP A 180 15.05 12.09 8.91
N PHE A 181 14.25 11.28 9.61
CA PHE A 181 13.19 10.50 8.98
C PHE A 181 12.22 11.37 8.17
N LYS A 182 11.75 12.49 8.73
CA LYS A 182 10.87 13.45 8.02
C LYS A 182 11.53 14.02 6.76
N LYS A 183 12.84 14.25 6.74
CA LYS A 183 13.55 14.70 5.52
C LYS A 183 13.51 13.62 4.43
N TYR A 184 13.73 12.35 4.77
CA TYR A 184 13.61 11.24 3.81
C TYR A 184 12.16 11.08 3.32
N LEU A 185 11.19 11.16 4.24
CA LEU A 185 9.78 11.06 3.90
C LEU A 185 9.34 12.18 2.97
N LYS A 186 9.77 13.42 3.25
CA LYS A 186 9.49 14.58 2.39
C LYS A 186 10.03 14.36 0.98
N ARG A 187 11.28 13.94 0.84
CA ARG A 187 11.89 13.66 -0.48
C ARG A 187 11.15 12.54 -1.24
N ALA A 188 10.69 11.52 -0.53
CA ALA A 188 9.89 10.46 -1.12
C ALA A 188 8.53 10.99 -1.62
N PHE A 189 7.85 11.81 -0.82
CA PHE A 189 6.58 12.43 -1.20
C PHE A 189 6.74 13.42 -2.35
N GLU A 190 7.79 14.25 -2.35
CA GLU A 190 8.12 15.16 -3.47
C GLU A 190 8.28 14.38 -4.78
N HIS A 191 8.96 13.23 -4.74
CA HIS A 191 9.10 12.39 -5.93
C HIS A 191 7.79 11.68 -6.31
N LEU A 192 6.96 11.26 -5.34
CA LEU A 192 5.65 10.69 -5.64
C LEU A 192 4.70 11.73 -6.28
N GLU A 193 4.78 13.01 -5.90
CA GLU A 193 4.09 14.09 -6.63
C GLU A 193 4.58 14.20 -8.07
N VAL A 194 5.89 14.04 -8.33
CA VAL A 194 6.41 13.97 -9.71
C VAL A 194 5.81 12.80 -10.48
N GLU A 195 5.68 11.62 -9.87
CA GLU A 195 5.05 10.45 -10.52
C GLU A 195 3.55 10.64 -10.76
N VAL A 196 2.86 11.43 -9.93
CA VAL A 196 1.47 11.87 -10.19
C VAL A 196 1.43 12.76 -11.43
N VAL A 197 2.31 13.77 -11.51
CA VAL A 197 2.39 14.68 -12.68
C VAL A 197 2.75 13.92 -13.96
N LYS A 198 3.63 12.91 -13.88
CA LYS A 198 3.93 11.99 -15.00
C LYS A 198 2.75 11.09 -15.38
N GLY A 199 1.67 11.07 -14.59
CA GLY A 199 0.48 10.25 -14.83
C GLY A 199 0.66 8.76 -14.52
N ARG A 200 1.73 8.37 -13.83
CA ARG A 200 2.07 6.97 -13.53
C ARG A 200 1.39 6.44 -12.27
N ILE A 201 0.98 7.35 -11.38
CA ILE A 201 0.16 7.06 -10.19
C ILE A 201 -0.94 8.12 -10.08
N ARG A 202 -2.08 7.80 -9.43
CA ARG A 202 -3.11 8.81 -9.13
C ARG A 202 -2.95 9.40 -7.73
N HIS A 203 -2.65 8.54 -6.77
CA HIS A 203 -2.50 8.89 -5.37
C HIS A 203 -1.40 8.07 -4.71
N TYR A 204 -0.93 8.56 -3.57
CA TYR A 204 0.01 7.81 -2.73
C TYR A 204 -0.34 7.86 -1.25
N GLY A 205 0.37 7.06 -0.47
CA GLY A 205 0.04 6.82 0.92
C GLY A 205 1.12 6.08 1.69
N ILE A 206 0.78 5.63 2.90
CA ILE A 206 1.64 4.79 3.73
C ILE A 206 0.87 3.55 4.18
N SER A 207 1.51 2.39 4.08
CA SER A 207 1.08 1.16 4.72
C SER A 207 1.97 0.91 5.93
N SER A 208 1.45 1.00 7.15
CA SER A 208 2.29 0.92 8.36
C SER A 208 1.53 0.41 9.58
N SER A 209 2.21 -0.38 10.41
CA SER A 209 1.75 -0.70 11.76
C SER A 209 2.14 0.38 12.79
N GLY A 210 3.12 1.22 12.45
CA GLY A 210 3.65 2.29 13.29
C GLY A 210 2.60 3.32 13.71
N PHE A 211 1.60 3.57 12.85
CA PHE A 211 0.47 4.45 13.19
C PHE A 211 -0.35 3.98 14.39
N LEU A 212 -0.30 2.68 14.72
CA LEU A 212 -1.09 2.07 15.79
C LEU A 212 -0.23 1.71 17.01
N LYS A 213 1.05 2.12 17.04
CA LYS A 213 1.95 1.91 18.18
C LYS A 213 1.70 2.94 19.27
N LYS A 214 2.35 2.76 20.43
CA LYS A 214 2.35 3.75 21.52
C LYS A 214 3.43 4.78 21.23
N GLU A 215 3.22 6.04 21.62
CA GLU A 215 4.16 7.15 21.35
C GLU A 215 5.60 6.87 21.81
N ILE A 216 5.76 6.14 22.93
CA ILE A 216 7.08 5.74 23.46
C ILE A 216 7.82 4.72 22.58
N ALA A 217 7.17 4.12 21.60
CA ALA A 217 7.79 3.12 20.74
C ALA A 217 8.65 3.78 19.67
N GLN A 218 9.85 3.22 19.43
CA GLN A 218 10.78 3.74 18.42
C GLN A 218 10.24 3.65 16.97
N ASP A 219 9.19 2.86 16.75
CA ASP A 219 8.47 2.75 15.48
C ASP A 219 7.10 3.40 15.47
N TYR A 220 6.81 4.26 16.43
CA TYR A 220 5.60 5.07 16.39
C TYR A 220 5.67 6.09 15.25
N LEU A 221 4.65 6.07 14.40
CA LEU A 221 4.42 7.10 13.40
C LEU A 221 3.23 7.94 13.81
N ASP A 222 3.43 9.25 13.89
CA ASP A 222 2.34 10.19 14.10
C ASP A 222 1.71 10.55 12.74
N LEU A 223 0.42 10.27 12.59
CA LEU A 223 -0.31 10.59 11.36
C LEU A 223 -0.35 12.10 11.09
N GLU A 224 -0.43 12.93 12.13
CA GLU A 224 -0.44 14.39 11.97
C GLU A 224 0.91 14.88 11.43
N GLU A 225 2.03 14.39 11.98
CA GLU A 225 3.37 14.75 11.49
C GLU A 225 3.55 14.33 10.02
N VAL A 226 3.06 13.15 9.63
CA VAL A 226 3.10 12.67 8.24
C VAL A 226 2.28 13.57 7.32
N ILE A 227 1.07 13.97 7.73
CA ILE A 227 0.21 14.86 6.94
C ILE A 227 0.87 16.22 6.77
N GLN A 228 1.45 16.79 7.84
CA GLN A 228 2.18 18.06 7.80
C GLN A 228 3.36 18.01 6.82
N VAL A 229 4.07 16.87 6.74
CA VAL A 229 5.14 16.70 5.73
C VAL A 229 4.57 16.82 4.32
N ALA A 230 3.42 16.19 4.03
CA ALA A 230 2.80 16.27 2.71
C ALA A 230 2.25 17.69 2.41
N GLU A 231 1.59 18.34 3.37
CA GLU A 231 1.09 19.72 3.27
C GLU A 231 2.22 20.74 3.06
N SER A 232 3.43 20.46 3.59
CA SER A 232 4.61 21.32 3.39
C SER A 232 5.16 21.32 1.95
N ILE A 233 4.76 20.35 1.13
CA ILE A 233 5.19 20.25 -0.27
C ILE A 233 4.27 21.09 -1.15
N THR A 234 2.96 20.90 -1.02
CA THR A 234 1.93 21.66 -1.74
C THR A 234 0.57 21.49 -1.03
N PRO A 235 -0.29 22.52 -0.98
CA PRO A 235 -1.62 22.39 -0.42
C PRO A 235 -2.51 21.37 -1.16
N ASN A 236 -2.21 21.11 -2.44
CA ASN A 236 -2.95 20.17 -3.31
C ASN A 236 -2.22 18.82 -3.46
N HIS A 237 -1.55 18.36 -2.39
CA HIS A 237 -0.78 17.11 -2.41
C HIS A 237 -1.69 15.87 -2.56
N HIS A 238 -1.14 14.79 -3.12
CA HIS A 238 -1.87 13.55 -3.42
C HIS A 238 -1.70 12.44 -2.37
N PHE A 239 -1.01 12.72 -1.25
CA PHE A 239 -1.05 11.85 -0.07
C PHE A 239 -2.49 11.71 0.42
N SER A 240 -3.09 10.54 0.33
CA SER A 240 -4.54 10.41 0.53
C SER A 240 -5.00 9.05 1.04
N VAL A 241 -4.09 8.08 1.15
CA VAL A 241 -4.44 6.73 1.60
C VAL A 241 -3.51 6.26 2.72
N VAL A 242 -4.07 5.62 3.73
CA VAL A 242 -3.31 4.94 4.77
C VAL A 242 -3.78 3.49 4.88
N GLN A 243 -2.84 2.56 5.01
CA GLN A 243 -3.13 1.15 5.25
C GLN A 243 -2.58 0.71 6.61
N VAL A 244 -3.45 0.15 7.45
CA VAL A 244 -3.10 -0.29 8.81
C VAL A 244 -3.62 -1.70 9.10
N PRO A 245 -2.96 -2.49 9.98
CA PRO A 245 -3.55 -3.73 10.45
C PRO A 245 -4.77 -3.44 11.32
N PHE A 246 -5.87 -4.19 11.12
CA PHE A 246 -7.06 -4.06 11.94
C PHE A 246 -7.85 -5.37 11.96
N ASN A 247 -8.06 -5.92 13.15
CA ASN A 247 -8.83 -7.14 13.41
C ASN A 247 -9.29 -7.19 14.87
N LEU A 248 -9.92 -8.30 15.27
CA LEU A 248 -10.50 -8.50 16.59
C LEU A 248 -9.54 -8.28 17.78
N PHE A 249 -8.23 -8.49 17.59
CA PHE A 249 -7.23 -8.26 18.66
C PHE A 249 -6.43 -6.97 18.48
N GLU A 250 -6.32 -6.45 17.25
CA GLU A 250 -5.66 -5.17 16.95
C GLU A 250 -6.68 -4.00 17.01
N THR A 251 -7.55 -4.01 18.03
CA THR A 251 -8.64 -3.03 18.23
C THR A 251 -8.26 -1.84 19.11
N GLU A 252 -7.12 -1.89 19.82
CA GLU A 252 -6.68 -0.79 20.69
C GLU A 252 -6.57 0.55 19.96
N SER A 253 -6.35 0.51 18.64
CA SER A 253 -6.30 1.68 17.75
C SER A 253 -7.62 2.44 17.62
N LEU A 254 -8.77 1.82 17.93
CA LEU A 254 -10.07 2.50 17.97
C LEU A 254 -10.21 3.45 19.15
N PHE A 255 -9.47 3.22 20.22
CA PHE A 255 -9.67 3.91 21.50
C PHE A 255 -8.44 4.70 21.94
N ARG A 256 -7.31 4.52 21.26
CA ARG A 256 -6.08 5.23 21.60
C ARG A 256 -6.09 6.63 20.99
N GLU A 257 -6.25 7.61 21.85
CA GLU A 257 -6.12 9.02 21.52
C GLU A 257 -4.64 9.45 21.48
N ASN A 258 -4.32 10.37 20.58
CA ASN A 258 -3.08 11.14 20.60
C ASN A 258 -3.17 12.28 21.64
N PRO A 259 -2.09 13.05 21.90
CA PRO A 259 -2.11 14.15 22.85
C PRO A 259 -3.18 15.24 22.59
N ASN A 260 -3.76 15.27 21.39
CA ASN A 260 -4.84 16.18 21.01
C ASN A 260 -6.25 15.56 21.21
N GLY A 261 -6.35 14.41 21.89
CA GLY A 261 -7.61 13.74 22.21
C GLY A 261 -8.28 13.06 21.00
N LYS A 262 -7.55 12.76 19.92
CA LYS A 262 -8.12 12.13 18.71
C LYS A 262 -7.47 10.79 18.43
N THR A 263 -8.27 9.83 17.99
CA THR A 263 -7.75 8.53 17.55
C THR A 263 -7.15 8.63 16.13
N PHE A 264 -6.43 7.58 15.72
CA PHE A 264 -5.96 7.46 14.34
C PHE A 264 -7.11 7.57 13.33
N PHE A 265 -8.24 6.92 13.60
CA PHE A 265 -9.39 6.89 12.70
C PHE A 265 -10.14 8.24 12.66
N ASP A 266 -10.22 8.93 13.80
CA ASP A 266 -10.79 10.29 13.83
C ASP A 266 -9.95 11.23 12.95
N ARG A 267 -8.62 11.20 13.13
CA ARG A 267 -7.71 12.04 12.36
C ARG A 267 -7.75 11.72 10.87
N ALA A 268 -7.74 10.43 10.50
CA ALA A 268 -7.89 10.02 9.11
C ALA A 268 -9.21 10.50 8.52
N SER A 269 -10.32 10.43 9.29
CA SER A 269 -11.61 10.92 8.85
C SER A 269 -11.66 12.44 8.67
N GLU A 270 -11.05 13.21 9.57
CA GLU A 270 -11.05 14.68 9.50
C GLU A 270 -10.31 15.21 8.27
N LYS A 271 -9.26 14.50 7.87
CA LYS A 271 -8.43 14.83 6.71
C LYS A 271 -8.94 14.15 5.43
N ASP A 272 -10.11 13.49 5.50
CA ASP A 272 -10.75 12.71 4.44
C ASP A 272 -9.76 11.73 3.77
N LEU A 273 -8.96 11.02 4.57
CA LEU A 273 -8.04 10.00 4.07
C LEU A 273 -8.78 8.69 3.81
N GLY A 274 -8.46 8.03 2.69
CA GLY A 274 -8.86 6.66 2.44
C GLY A 274 -8.16 5.71 3.40
N VAL A 275 -8.92 4.94 4.17
CA VAL A 275 -8.37 3.94 5.11
C VAL A 275 -8.59 2.54 4.56
N LEU A 276 -7.48 1.85 4.31
CA LEU A 276 -7.45 0.43 4.01
C LEU A 276 -7.02 -0.33 5.26
N THR A 277 -7.76 -1.36 5.65
CA THR A 277 -7.33 -2.24 6.75
C THR A 277 -6.79 -3.54 6.19
N CYS A 278 -5.73 -4.10 6.77
CA CYS A 278 -5.19 -5.39 6.38
C CYS A 278 -5.21 -6.38 7.56
N ARG A 279 -4.96 -7.66 7.26
CA ARG A 279 -4.97 -8.76 8.25
C ARG A 279 -6.28 -8.91 9.05
N PRO A 280 -7.48 -8.81 8.42
CA PRO A 280 -8.75 -8.92 9.15
C PRO A 280 -8.96 -10.30 9.78
N LEU A 281 -8.35 -11.35 9.21
CA LEU A 281 -8.52 -12.75 9.62
C LEU A 281 -7.24 -13.39 10.22
N THR A 282 -6.19 -12.58 10.46
CA THR A 282 -4.93 -13.05 11.04
C THR A 282 -4.42 -12.05 12.06
N SER A 283 -4.18 -12.48 13.29
CA SER A 283 -3.63 -11.59 14.31
C SER A 283 -2.35 -12.14 14.95
N HIS A 284 -1.48 -11.24 15.36
CA HIS A 284 -0.31 -11.55 16.18
C HIS A 284 -0.61 -11.08 17.59
N HIS A 285 -0.78 -12.02 18.53
CA HIS A 285 -1.07 -11.70 19.93
C HIS A 285 -0.26 -12.64 20.83
N ARG A 286 0.48 -12.07 21.79
CA ARG A 286 1.34 -12.80 22.74
C ARG A 286 2.25 -13.84 22.06
N ASP A 287 2.99 -13.39 21.04
CA ASP A 287 3.93 -14.20 20.24
C ASP A 287 3.31 -15.39 19.49
N LYS A 288 1.98 -15.43 19.37
CA LYS A 288 1.24 -16.43 18.59
C LYS A 288 0.52 -15.78 17.43
N VAL A 289 0.42 -16.52 16.33
CA VAL A 289 -0.42 -16.17 15.19
C VAL A 289 -1.76 -16.85 15.35
N HIS A 290 -2.84 -16.07 15.36
CA HIS A 290 -4.22 -16.53 15.41
C HIS A 290 -4.86 -16.40 14.02
N HIS A 291 -5.54 -17.44 13.56
CA HIS A 291 -6.34 -17.47 12.33
C HIS A 291 -7.82 -17.61 12.68
N PHE A 292 -8.68 -16.79 12.06
CA PHE A 292 -10.13 -16.75 12.36
C PHE A 292 -10.98 -17.46 11.29
N ILE A 293 -10.45 -18.51 10.68
CA ILE A 293 -11.05 -19.28 9.58
C ILE A 293 -11.26 -20.73 9.97
#